data_AF-A0AAV8Z8M9-F1
#
_entry.id   AF-A0AAV8Z8M9-F1
#
_cell.length_a   1.000
_cell.length_b   1.000
_cell.length_c   1.000
_cell.angle_alpha   90.00
_cell.angle_beta   90.00
_cell.angle_gamma   90.00
#
_symmetry.space_group_name_H-M   'P 1'
#
loop_
_entity.id
_entity.type
_entity.pdbx_description
1 polymer ?
#
loop_
_entity_poly.entity_id
_entity_poly.type
_entity_poly.pdbx_seq_one_letter_code
_entity_poly.pdbx_strand_id
1 'polypeptide(L)'
;MAEEVQQSPDELKELGNLSVKEQRFEEAVLHYTHSIKLDPLKLHAVLLALEDANETIKLNPTWPKGYFRKGEVEYATGHYTDAYNSYRKALELKPDDINLVEALNKTAKEILKEQKADQTLPWLGAGIGIVVGVVIVLADCVFTHKPTHPILMAFVTMTIAMVGYGIARLYRYWVKCQRDGLLEPPIDLMGNDASSEPDSGNEGKDAKSHTPRYTKSQARQRYKKGKL
;
A
#
# COMPACT_ATOMS: atom_id res chain seq x y z
N MET A 1 3.88 33.10 -28.66
CA MET A 1 3.16 31.85 -28.34
C MET A 1 4.21 30.91 -27.79
N ALA A 2 4.23 30.68 -26.48
CA ALA A 2 5.11 29.67 -25.90
C ALA A 2 4.46 28.32 -26.21
N GLU A 3 5.14 27.47 -26.99
CA GLU A 3 4.75 26.07 -27.14
C GLU A 3 4.74 25.44 -25.73
N GLU A 4 3.57 25.05 -25.24
CA GLU A 4 3.49 24.10 -24.14
C GLU A 4 4.12 22.80 -24.64
N VAL A 5 5.40 22.60 -24.34
CA VAL A 5 6.08 21.33 -24.53
C VAL A 5 5.35 20.34 -23.63
N GLN A 6 4.50 19.52 -24.22
CA GLN A 6 3.76 18.45 -23.55
C GLN A 6 4.77 17.37 -23.13
N GLN A 7 5.45 17.60 -22.00
CA GLN A 7 6.44 16.68 -21.45
C GLN A 7 5.76 15.35 -21.10
N SER A 8 6.34 14.24 -21.55
CA SER A 8 5.76 12.92 -21.28
C SER A 8 5.92 12.56 -19.78
N PRO A 9 5.02 11.73 -19.20
CA PRO A 9 5.11 11.36 -17.78
C PRO A 9 6.46 10.73 -17.41
N ASP A 10 7.08 10.03 -18.35
CA ASP A 10 8.39 9.39 -18.16
C ASP A 10 9.54 10.41 -18.16
N GLU A 11 9.50 11.42 -19.05
CA GLU A 11 10.47 12.53 -19.06
C GLU A 11 10.43 13.33 -17.76
N LEU A 12 9.24 13.58 -17.21
CA LEU A 12 9.08 14.28 -15.93
C LEU A 12 9.64 13.47 -14.75
N LYS A 13 9.59 12.13 -14.82
CA LYS A 13 10.22 11.26 -13.80
C LYS A 13 11.73 11.27 -13.91
N GLU A 14 12.25 11.30 -15.14
CA GLU A 14 13.69 11.47 -15.36
C GLU A 14 14.17 12.84 -14.86
N LEU A 15 13.41 13.91 -15.10
CA LEU A 15 13.70 15.23 -14.55
C LEU A 15 13.69 15.23 -13.02
N GLY A 16 12.68 14.61 -12.39
CA GLY A 16 12.65 14.44 -10.95
C GLY A 16 13.88 13.70 -10.41
N ASN A 17 14.30 12.62 -11.08
CA ASN A 17 15.49 11.85 -10.71
C ASN A 17 16.79 12.68 -10.83
N LEU A 18 16.87 13.57 -11.82
CA LEU A 18 18.00 14.49 -11.98
C LEU A 18 18.02 15.54 -10.86
N SER A 19 16.87 16.15 -10.54
CA SER A 19 16.75 17.11 -9.43
C SER A 19 17.12 16.48 -8.08
N VAL A 20 16.81 15.20 -7.85
CA VAL A 20 17.27 14.46 -6.66
C VAL A 20 18.79 14.32 -6.63
N LYS A 21 19.42 14.00 -7.77
CA LYS A 21 20.90 13.91 -7.86
C LYS A 21 21.57 15.24 -7.58
N GLU A 22 20.93 16.33 -7.96
CA GLU A 22 21.39 17.71 -7.74
C GLU A 22 21.01 18.27 -6.36
N GLN A 23 20.43 17.45 -5.47
CA GLN A 23 19.98 17.82 -4.12
C GLN A 23 18.88 18.91 -4.09
N ARG A 24 18.19 19.12 -5.22
CA ARG A 24 17.07 20.05 -5.35
C ARG A 24 15.75 19.31 -5.11
N PHE A 25 15.49 19.03 -3.84
CA PHE A 25 14.36 18.21 -3.43
C PHE A 25 13.00 18.87 -3.72
N GLU A 26 12.90 20.19 -3.64
CA GLU A 26 11.65 20.92 -3.91
C GLU A 26 11.23 20.80 -5.39
N GLU A 27 12.19 20.98 -6.31
CA GLU A 27 11.98 20.80 -7.76
C GLU A 27 11.68 19.33 -8.09
N ALA A 28 12.37 18.38 -7.46
CA ALA A 28 12.10 16.96 -7.63
C ALA A 28 10.66 16.60 -7.27
N VAL A 29 10.18 17.08 -6.12
CA VAL A 29 8.79 16.88 -5.67
C VAL A 29 7.82 17.45 -6.69
N LEU A 30 8.09 18.64 -7.24
CA LEU A 30 7.25 19.26 -8.25
C LEU A 30 7.17 18.41 -9.53
N HIS A 31 8.32 17.96 -10.06
CA HIS A 31 8.37 17.15 -11.28
C HIS A 31 7.72 15.78 -11.12
N TYR A 32 7.92 15.11 -9.99
CA TYR A 32 7.22 13.86 -9.69
C TYR A 32 5.72 14.07 -9.52
N THR A 33 5.31 15.12 -8.82
CA THR A 33 3.89 15.45 -8.64
C THR A 33 3.23 15.74 -9.99
N HIS A 34 3.94 16.44 -10.89
CA HIS A 34 3.45 16.73 -12.23
C HIS A 34 3.36 15.47 -13.10
N SER A 35 4.34 14.56 -13.02
CA SER A 35 4.27 13.26 -13.68
C SER A 35 3.07 12.42 -13.20
N ILE A 36 2.86 12.34 -11.89
CA ILE A 36 1.71 11.61 -11.29
C ILE A 36 0.38 12.25 -11.73
N LYS A 37 0.34 13.57 -11.87
CA LYS A 37 -0.83 14.31 -12.36
C LYS A 37 -1.09 14.11 -13.85
N LEU A 38 -0.06 13.80 -14.63
CA LEU A 38 -0.14 13.51 -16.07
C LEU A 38 -0.37 12.03 -16.37
N ASP A 39 0.02 11.12 -15.47
CA ASP A 39 -0.32 9.69 -15.51
C ASP A 39 -1.22 9.26 -14.33
N PRO A 40 -2.38 9.91 -14.10
CA PRO A 40 -3.39 9.40 -13.18
C PRO A 40 -4.00 8.10 -13.73
N LEU A 41 -3.82 7.85 -15.04
CA LEU A 41 -4.24 6.69 -15.78
C LEU A 41 -3.77 5.39 -15.16
N LYS A 42 -2.55 5.29 -14.63
CA LYS A 42 -2.09 4.02 -14.07
C LYS A 42 -2.80 3.62 -12.77
N LEU A 43 -3.03 4.57 -11.86
CA LEU A 43 -3.78 4.32 -10.62
C LEU A 43 -5.28 4.17 -10.93
N HIS A 44 -5.80 5.03 -11.80
CA HIS A 44 -7.19 4.98 -12.23
C HIS A 44 -7.52 3.68 -12.97
N ALA A 45 -6.64 3.20 -13.84
CA ALA A 45 -6.82 1.95 -14.58
C ALA A 45 -6.83 0.73 -13.67
N VAL A 46 -6.04 0.73 -12.59
CA VAL A 46 -6.07 -0.33 -11.57
C VAL A 46 -7.43 -0.37 -10.86
N LEU A 47 -7.96 0.80 -10.47
CA LEU A 47 -9.28 0.90 -9.82
C LEU A 47 -10.41 0.50 -10.79
N LEU A 48 -10.35 0.97 -12.03
CA LEU A 48 -11.31 0.61 -13.08
C LEU A 48 -11.28 -0.89 -13.34
N ALA A 49 -10.09 -1.48 -13.48
CA ALA A 49 -9.93 -2.92 -13.72
C ALA A 49 -10.45 -3.76 -12.54
N LEU A 50 -10.33 -3.28 -11.30
CA LEU A 50 -10.90 -3.95 -10.15
C LEU A 50 -12.44 -3.87 -10.15
N GLU A 51 -13.02 -2.71 -10.49
CA GLU A 51 -14.47 -2.57 -10.58
C GLU A 51 -15.04 -3.40 -11.72
N ASP A 52 -14.43 -3.36 -12.92
CA ASP A 52 -14.78 -4.22 -14.06
C ASP A 52 -14.73 -5.70 -13.67
N ALA A 53 -13.69 -6.12 -12.96
CA ALA A 53 -13.58 -7.50 -12.49
C ALA A 53 -14.69 -7.85 -11.49
N ASN A 54 -15.04 -6.94 -10.59
CA ASN A 54 -16.16 -7.16 -9.66
C ASN A 54 -17.51 -7.20 -10.38
N GLU A 55 -17.75 -6.34 -11.37
CA GLU A 55 -18.96 -6.36 -12.18
C GLU A 55 -19.08 -7.66 -12.98
N THR A 56 -18.00 -8.13 -13.61
CA THR A 56 -18.03 -9.41 -14.32
C THR A 56 -18.36 -10.58 -13.40
N ILE A 57 -17.88 -10.56 -12.15
CA ILE A 57 -18.21 -11.56 -11.14
C ILE A 57 -19.68 -11.44 -10.70
N LYS A 58 -20.23 -10.21 -10.57
CA LYS A 58 -21.65 -9.99 -10.27
C LYS A 58 -22.55 -10.50 -11.39
N LEU A 59 -22.17 -10.23 -12.64
CA LEU A 59 -22.91 -10.64 -13.84
C LEU A 59 -22.85 -12.15 -14.06
N ASN A 60 -21.68 -12.77 -13.86
CA ASN A 60 -21.52 -14.20 -13.97
C ASN A 60 -20.54 -14.76 -12.91
N PRO A 61 -21.05 -15.23 -11.76
CA PRO A 61 -20.21 -15.77 -10.68
C PRO A 61 -19.63 -17.15 -11.01
N THR A 62 -20.05 -17.79 -12.10
CA THR A 62 -19.50 -19.08 -12.54
C THR A 62 -18.36 -18.92 -13.53
N TRP A 63 -18.03 -17.68 -13.92
CA TRP A 63 -17.02 -17.42 -14.92
C TRP A 63 -15.61 -17.28 -14.31
N PRO A 64 -14.69 -18.24 -14.52
CA PRO A 64 -13.38 -18.24 -13.86
C PRO A 64 -12.48 -17.08 -14.31
N LYS A 65 -12.68 -16.54 -15.51
CA LYS A 65 -11.87 -15.41 -16.02
C LYS A 65 -12.11 -14.11 -15.26
N GLY A 66 -13.30 -13.89 -14.70
CA GLY A 66 -13.58 -12.71 -13.87
C GLY A 66 -12.75 -12.72 -12.58
N TYR A 67 -12.71 -13.87 -11.90
CA TYR A 67 -11.86 -14.10 -10.73
C TYR A 67 -10.36 -14.06 -11.06
N PHE A 68 -9.96 -14.56 -12.24
CA PHE A 68 -8.57 -14.44 -12.71
C PHE A 68 -8.16 -12.98 -12.88
N ARG A 69 -8.95 -12.15 -13.57
CA ARG A 69 -8.69 -10.72 -13.75
C ARG A 69 -8.61 -9.98 -12.41
N LYS A 70 -9.54 -10.30 -11.50
CA LYS A 70 -9.50 -9.76 -10.13
C LYS A 70 -8.18 -10.10 -9.43
N GLY A 71 -7.76 -11.36 -9.50
CA GLY A 71 -6.49 -11.82 -8.96
C GLY A 71 -5.27 -11.16 -9.59
N GLU A 72 -5.31 -10.83 -10.90
CA GLU A 72 -4.23 -10.11 -11.58
C GLU A 72 -4.10 -8.68 -11.07
N VAL A 73 -5.22 -7.99 -10.87
CA VAL A 73 -5.22 -6.62 -10.32
C VAL A 73 -4.75 -6.60 -8.87
N GLU A 74 -5.24 -7.54 -8.05
CA GLU A 74 -4.79 -7.71 -6.66
C GLU A 74 -3.29 -8.06 -6.60
N TYR A 75 -2.80 -8.90 -7.52
CA TYR A 75 -1.38 -9.22 -7.62
C TYR A 75 -0.54 -8.01 -8.02
N ALA A 76 -0.97 -7.25 -9.02
CA ALA A 76 -0.27 -6.07 -9.53
C ALA A 76 -0.19 -4.94 -8.48
N THR A 77 -1.18 -4.87 -7.59
CA THR A 77 -1.20 -3.91 -6.48
C THR A 77 -0.52 -4.42 -5.21
N GLY A 78 0.05 -5.63 -5.26
CA GLY A 78 0.79 -6.25 -4.17
C GLY A 78 -0.09 -6.87 -3.08
N HIS A 79 -1.41 -6.98 -3.28
CA HIS A 79 -2.34 -7.67 -2.38
C HIS A 79 -2.32 -9.18 -2.61
N TYR A 80 -1.16 -9.80 -2.36
CA TYR A 80 -0.94 -11.20 -2.73
C TYR A 80 -1.88 -12.19 -2.03
N THR A 81 -2.29 -11.90 -0.78
CA THR A 81 -3.23 -12.73 -0.02
C THR A 81 -4.62 -12.74 -0.65
N ASP A 82 -5.09 -11.57 -1.11
CA ASP A 82 -6.39 -11.44 -1.76
C ASP A 82 -6.34 -12.05 -3.16
N ALA A 83 -5.25 -11.79 -3.89
CA ALA A 83 -5.00 -12.39 -5.20
C ALA A 83 -5.03 -13.93 -5.13
N TYR A 84 -4.39 -14.53 -4.12
CA TYR A 84 -4.41 -15.98 -3.90
C TYR A 84 -5.84 -16.51 -3.70
N ASN A 85 -6.67 -15.81 -2.94
CA ASN A 85 -8.07 -16.19 -2.74
C ASN A 85 -8.90 -16.07 -4.03
N SER A 86 -8.68 -15.02 -4.82
CA SER A 86 -9.33 -14.81 -6.11
C SER A 86 -8.94 -15.90 -7.12
N TYR A 87 -7.66 -16.22 -7.25
CA TYR A 87 -7.20 -17.32 -8.11
C TYR A 87 -7.68 -18.69 -7.62
N ARG A 88 -7.75 -18.91 -6.31
CA ARG A 88 -8.29 -20.15 -5.74
C ARG A 88 -9.74 -20.35 -6.14
N LYS A 89 -10.58 -19.32 -6.03
CA LYS A 89 -11.98 -19.39 -6.48
C LYS A 89 -12.09 -19.66 -7.98
N ALA A 90 -11.23 -19.05 -8.79
CA ALA A 90 -11.17 -19.32 -10.22
C ALA A 90 -10.79 -20.79 -10.51
N LEU A 91 -9.87 -21.37 -9.74
CA LEU A 91 -9.46 -22.77 -9.86
C LEU A 91 -10.57 -23.73 -9.41
N GLU A 92 -11.33 -23.39 -8.37
CA GLU A 92 -12.51 -24.16 -7.94
C GLU A 92 -13.58 -24.24 -9.04
N LEU A 93 -13.71 -23.18 -9.85
CA LEU A 93 -14.62 -23.16 -11.01
C LEU A 93 -14.03 -23.89 -12.23
N LYS A 94 -12.72 -23.87 -12.42
CA LYS A 94 -12.02 -24.52 -13.53
C LYS A 94 -10.72 -25.18 -13.04
N PRO A 95 -10.79 -26.44 -12.56
CA PRO A 95 -9.66 -27.12 -11.93
C PRO A 95 -8.53 -27.48 -12.90
N ASP A 96 -8.82 -27.59 -14.20
CA ASP A 96 -7.86 -28.02 -15.23
C ASP A 96 -7.08 -26.86 -15.87
N ASP A 97 -7.18 -25.64 -15.35
CA ASP A 97 -6.47 -24.49 -15.94
C ASP A 97 -5.04 -24.36 -15.40
N ILE A 98 -4.07 -24.71 -16.25
CA ILE A 98 -2.64 -24.64 -15.93
C ILE A 98 -2.22 -23.21 -15.56
N ASN A 99 -2.80 -22.19 -16.22
CA ASN A 99 -2.45 -20.79 -15.97
C ASN A 99 -2.85 -20.37 -14.55
N LEU A 100 -3.96 -20.88 -14.03
CA LEU A 100 -4.42 -20.60 -12.67
C LEU A 100 -3.53 -21.25 -11.63
N VAL A 101 -3.09 -22.49 -11.87
CA VAL A 101 -2.15 -23.19 -11.00
C VAL A 101 -0.81 -22.46 -10.98
N GLU A 102 -0.32 -22.00 -12.13
CA GLU A 102 0.90 -21.20 -12.22
C GLU A 102 0.77 -19.86 -11.46
N ALA A 103 -0.33 -19.14 -11.66
CA ALA A 103 -0.61 -17.88 -10.96
C ALA A 103 -0.68 -18.08 -9.43
N LEU A 104 -1.31 -19.16 -8.95
CA LEU A 104 -1.33 -19.52 -7.53
C LEU A 104 0.05 -19.82 -6.98
N ASN A 105 0.85 -20.61 -7.69
CA ASN A 105 2.21 -20.92 -7.27
C ASN A 105 3.09 -19.67 -7.23
N LYS A 106 2.93 -18.77 -8.20
CA LYS A 106 3.62 -17.48 -8.24
C LYS A 106 3.22 -16.60 -7.05
N THR A 107 1.92 -16.45 -6.79
CA THR A 107 1.41 -15.65 -5.66
C THR A 107 1.83 -16.22 -4.32
N ALA A 108 1.78 -17.55 -4.13
CA ALA A 108 2.23 -18.22 -2.92
C ALA A 108 3.72 -17.97 -2.64
N LYS A 109 4.58 -17.98 -3.67
CA LYS A 109 6.01 -17.64 -3.52
C LYS A 109 6.20 -16.20 -3.03
N GLU A 110 5.44 -15.24 -3.56
CA GLU A 110 5.51 -13.86 -3.12
C GLU A 110 5.01 -13.68 -1.68
N ILE A 111 3.93 -14.36 -1.28
CA ILE A 111 3.45 -14.36 0.11
C ILE A 111 4.55 -14.86 1.07
N LEU A 112 5.21 -15.97 0.72
CA LEU A 112 6.29 -16.52 1.54
C LEU A 112 7.50 -15.58 1.62
N LYS A 113 7.82 -14.90 0.51
CA LYS A 113 8.89 -13.90 0.47
C LYS A 113 8.55 -12.69 1.33
N GLU A 114 7.32 -12.20 1.26
CA GLU A 114 6.83 -11.11 2.10
C GLU A 114 6.84 -11.51 3.58
N GLN A 115 6.36 -12.71 3.93
CA GLN A 115 6.37 -13.24 5.29
C GLN A 115 7.80 -13.35 5.86
N LYS A 116 8.75 -13.85 5.05
CA LYS A 116 10.17 -13.87 5.44
C LYS A 116 10.70 -12.47 5.64
N ALA A 117 10.38 -11.54 4.74
CA ALA A 117 10.85 -10.17 4.83
C ALA A 117 10.25 -9.43 6.04
N ASP A 118 9.01 -9.73 6.41
CA ASP A 118 8.34 -9.22 7.61
C ASP A 118 8.97 -9.78 8.89
N GLN A 119 9.45 -11.03 8.85
CA GLN A 119 10.21 -11.61 9.96
C GLN A 119 11.62 -11.03 10.05
N THR A 120 12.33 -10.84 8.94
CA THR A 120 13.75 -10.45 8.96
C THR A 120 13.97 -8.95 9.17
N LEU A 121 13.11 -8.08 8.64
CA LEU A 121 13.31 -6.63 8.74
C LEU A 121 13.42 -6.09 10.18
N PRO A 122 12.56 -6.49 11.14
CA PRO A 122 12.67 -5.94 12.49
C PRO A 122 13.92 -6.44 13.24
N TRP A 123 14.38 -7.66 12.96
CA TRP A 123 15.65 -8.17 13.48
C TRP A 123 16.86 -7.43 12.87
N LEU A 124 16.80 -7.06 11.60
CA LEU A 124 17.82 -6.22 10.97
C LEU A 124 17.89 -4.83 11.64
N GLY A 125 16.73 -4.22 11.91
CA GLY A 125 16.64 -2.96 12.65
C GLY A 125 17.21 -3.06 14.08
N ALA A 126 16.92 -4.15 14.78
CA ALA A 126 17.51 -4.42 16.09
C ALA A 126 19.04 -4.58 16.00
N GLY A 127 19.55 -5.30 14.99
CA GLY A 127 20.98 -5.47 14.76
C GLY A 127 21.72 -4.15 14.51
N ILE A 128 21.16 -3.27 13.66
CA ILE A 128 21.70 -1.92 13.44
C ILE A 128 21.70 -1.12 14.75
N GLY A 129 20.63 -1.21 15.54
CA GLY A 129 20.55 -0.57 16.86
C GLY A 129 21.62 -1.05 17.83
N ILE A 130 21.92 -2.35 17.86
CA ILE A 130 23.01 -2.91 18.69
C ILE A 130 24.36 -2.35 18.26
N VAL A 131 24.66 -2.32 16.95
CA VAL A 131 25.93 -1.80 16.43
C VAL A 131 26.11 -0.32 16.81
N VAL A 132 25.06 0.49 16.62
CA VAL A 132 25.07 1.91 17.02
C VAL A 132 25.25 2.05 18.54
N GLY A 133 24.56 1.22 19.34
CA GLY A 133 24.70 1.21 20.79
C GLY A 133 26.13 0.90 21.25
N VAL A 134 26.78 -0.10 20.64
CA VAL A 134 28.18 -0.45 20.97
C VAL A 134 29.13 0.70 20.62
N VAL A 135 28.94 1.35 19.47
CA VAL A 135 29.77 2.51 19.07
C VAL A 135 29.63 3.66 20.06
N ILE A 136 28.41 3.93 20.55
CA ILE A 136 28.17 4.98 21.57
C ILE A 136 28.87 4.63 22.89
N VAL A 137 28.79 3.38 23.34
CA VAL A 137 29.47 2.93 24.58
C VAL A 137 30.99 3.04 24.44
N LEU A 138 31.55 2.67 23.28
CA LEU A 138 32.98 2.80 23.02
C LEU A 138 33.42 4.26 23.01
N ALA A 139 32.63 5.16 22.41
CA ALA A 139 32.90 6.59 22.45
C ALA A 139 32.86 7.12 23.89
N ASP A 140 31.83 6.78 24.68
CA ASP A 140 31.71 7.20 26.08
C ASP A 140 32.92 6.74 26.91
N CYS A 141 33.35 5.48 26.76
CA CYS A 141 34.57 4.94 27.39
C CYS A 141 35.86 5.68 27.00
N VAL A 142 35.97 6.15 25.75
CA VAL A 142 37.15 6.87 25.26
C VAL A 142 37.16 8.32 25.75
N PHE A 143 36.01 8.99 25.78
CA PHE A 143 35.92 10.41 26.13
C PHE A 143 35.82 10.66 27.64
N THR A 144 35.14 9.80 28.39
CA THR A 144 35.07 9.92 29.85
C THR A 144 36.07 8.97 30.48
N HIS A 145 37.24 9.49 30.89
CA HIS A 145 38.31 8.74 31.58
C HIS A 145 37.91 8.17 32.99
N LYS A 146 36.60 7.94 33.26
CA LYS A 146 36.07 7.35 34.49
C LYS A 146 35.17 6.15 34.13
N PRO A 147 35.28 5.02 34.84
CA PRO A 147 34.49 3.84 34.52
C PRO A 147 33.03 4.02 34.94
N THR A 148 32.14 4.26 33.97
CA THR A 148 30.68 4.17 34.17
C THR A 148 30.30 2.71 34.47
N HIS A 149 29.27 2.48 35.31
CA HIS A 149 28.88 1.12 35.68
C HIS A 149 28.48 0.29 34.44
N PRO A 150 28.99 -0.95 34.28
CA PRO A 150 28.78 -1.76 33.07
C PRO A 150 27.31 -2.10 32.82
N ILE A 151 26.52 -2.15 33.89
CA ILE A 151 25.08 -2.41 33.84
C ILE A 151 24.35 -1.28 33.09
N LEU A 152 24.73 -0.01 33.34
CA LEU A 152 24.10 1.15 32.69
C LEU A 152 24.36 1.14 31.18
N MET A 153 25.59 0.80 30.78
CA MET A 153 25.97 0.67 29.37
C MET A 153 25.16 -0.43 28.67
N ALA A 154 24.95 -1.57 29.32
CA ALA A 154 24.09 -2.63 28.80
C ALA A 154 22.64 -2.16 28.63
N PHE A 155 22.07 -1.41 29.59
CA PHE A 155 20.73 -0.84 29.45
C PHE A 155 20.62 0.13 28.28
N VAL A 156 21.61 1.00 28.05
CA VAL A 156 21.62 1.93 26.92
C VAL A 156 21.64 1.21 25.58
N THR A 157 22.45 0.15 25.43
CA THR A 157 22.46 -0.63 24.18
C THR A 157 21.13 -1.36 23.94
N MET A 158 20.51 -1.90 24.99
CA MET A 158 19.22 -2.58 24.90
C MET A 158 18.07 -1.63 24.52
N THR A 159 18.04 -0.40 25.04
CA THR A 159 17.00 0.58 24.68
C THR A 159 17.15 1.02 23.23
N ILE A 160 18.37 1.27 22.75
CA ILE A 160 18.63 1.64 21.35
C ILE A 160 18.23 0.50 20.41
N ALA A 161 18.55 -0.75 20.75
CA ALA A 161 18.14 -1.93 19.98
C ALA A 161 16.61 -2.08 19.92
N MET A 162 15.90 -1.85 21.05
CA MET A 162 14.43 -1.85 21.07
C MET A 162 13.84 -0.72 20.21
N VAL A 163 14.41 0.48 20.23
CA VAL A 163 13.97 1.59 19.39
C VAL A 163 14.18 1.26 17.91
N GLY A 164 15.33 0.70 17.54
CA GLY A 164 15.62 0.25 16.18
C GLY A 164 14.63 -0.81 15.68
N TYR A 165 14.29 -1.79 16.53
CA TYR A 165 13.24 -2.78 16.26
C TYR A 165 11.87 -2.11 16.05
N GLY A 166 11.52 -1.16 16.92
CA GLY A 166 10.28 -0.40 16.85
C GLY A 166 10.14 0.40 15.56
N ILE A 167 11.18 1.13 15.15
CA ILE A 167 11.20 1.91 13.91
C ILE A 167 11.06 1.00 12.69
N ALA A 168 11.81 -0.11 12.62
CA ALA A 168 11.70 -1.06 11.51
C ALA A 168 10.29 -1.67 11.40
N ARG A 169 9.66 -1.99 12.54
CA ARG A 169 8.28 -2.50 12.59
C ARG A 169 7.27 -1.42 12.17
N LEU A 170 7.47 -0.18 12.61
CA LEU A 170 6.61 0.94 12.25
C LEU A 170 6.70 1.29 10.76
N TYR A 171 7.92 1.28 10.21
CA TYR A 171 8.15 1.50 8.78
C TYR A 171 7.43 0.44 7.93
N ARG A 172 7.54 -0.83 8.30
CA ARG A 172 6.78 -1.92 7.65
C ARG A 172 5.28 -1.71 7.71
N TYR A 173 4.77 -1.37 8.89
CA TYR A 173 3.35 -1.09 9.08
C TYR A 173 2.90 0.06 8.17
N TRP A 174 3.69 1.12 8.09
CA TRP A 174 3.39 2.27 7.24
C TRP A 174 3.38 1.92 5.74
N VAL A 175 4.39 1.18 5.25
CA VAL A 175 4.44 0.71 3.86
C VAL A 175 3.23 -0.17 3.53
N LYS A 176 2.83 -1.05 4.45
CA LYS A 176 1.64 -1.89 4.27
C LYS A 176 0.36 -1.05 4.15
N CYS A 177 0.18 -0.06 5.03
CA CYS A 177 -0.96 0.85 4.92
C CYS A 177 -0.98 1.67 3.62
N GLN A 178 0.18 2.08 3.11
CA GLN A 178 0.26 2.78 1.83
C GLN A 178 -0.18 1.89 0.67
N ARG A 179 0.19 0.60 0.70
CA ARG A 179 -0.24 -0.39 -0.29
C ARG A 179 -1.75 -0.60 -0.25
N ASP A 180 -2.32 -0.76 0.94
CA ASP A 180 -3.77 -0.98 1.12
C ASP A 180 -4.59 0.19 0.56
N GLY A 181 -4.05 1.41 0.59
CA GLY A 181 -4.67 2.59 -0.01
C GLY A 181 -4.71 2.63 -1.55
N LEU A 182 -4.00 1.74 -2.25
CA LEU A 182 -3.98 1.71 -3.73
C LEU A 182 -5.27 1.13 -4.35
N LEU A 183 -5.99 0.28 -3.61
CA LEU A 183 -7.26 -0.31 -4.04
C LEU A 183 -8.47 0.49 -3.55
N GLU A 184 -8.26 1.44 -2.65
CA GLU A 184 -9.30 2.35 -2.22
C GLU A 184 -9.32 3.57 -3.16
N PRO A 185 -10.51 4.01 -3.61
CA PRO A 185 -10.58 5.22 -4.41
C PRO A 185 -10.01 6.41 -3.62
N PRO A 186 -9.30 7.33 -4.29
CA PRO A 186 -8.78 8.52 -3.62
C PRO A 186 -9.92 9.25 -2.92
N ILE A 187 -9.62 9.78 -1.73
CA ILE A 187 -10.57 10.58 -0.98
C ILE A 187 -10.97 11.78 -1.85
N ASP A 188 -12.25 11.80 -2.24
CA ASP A 188 -12.82 12.91 -3.01
C ASP A 188 -12.94 14.13 -2.10
N LEU A 189 -11.92 14.99 -2.13
CA LEU A 189 -11.82 16.22 -1.36
C LEU A 189 -12.62 17.36 -1.99
N MET A 190 -13.03 17.19 -3.25
CA MET A 190 -13.75 18.15 -4.05
C MET A 190 -15.09 17.54 -4.40
N GLY A 191 -15.85 17.15 -3.37
CA GLY A 191 -17.18 16.59 -3.53
C GLY A 191 -17.98 17.48 -4.48
N ASN A 192 -18.13 17.01 -5.71
CA ASN A 192 -19.11 17.57 -6.61
C ASN A 192 -20.39 16.89 -6.16
N ASP A 193 -21.25 17.64 -5.47
CA ASP A 193 -22.59 17.23 -5.02
C ASP A 193 -23.54 17.02 -6.24
N ALA A 194 -23.06 16.36 -7.29
CA ALA A 194 -23.71 16.20 -8.58
C ALA A 194 -23.59 14.75 -9.09
N SER A 195 -23.87 13.79 -8.20
CA SER A 195 -24.37 12.47 -8.60
C SER A 195 -25.40 11.97 -7.59
N SER A 196 -26.35 12.84 -7.25
CA SER A 196 -27.67 12.43 -6.80
C SER A 196 -28.59 12.46 -8.02
N GLU A 197 -28.51 11.45 -8.88
CA GLU A 197 -29.69 11.14 -9.68
C GLU A 197 -30.69 10.44 -8.74
N PRO A 198 -31.93 10.95 -8.63
CA PRO A 198 -32.97 10.26 -7.89
C PRO A 198 -33.41 9.07 -8.74
N ASP A 199 -32.93 7.87 -8.43
CA ASP A 199 -33.50 6.64 -8.99
C ASP A 199 -34.92 6.46 -8.44
N SER A 200 -35.89 6.92 -9.22
CA SER A 200 -37.31 6.72 -8.97
C SER A 200 -37.72 5.31 -9.42
N GLY A 201 -37.86 4.41 -8.45
CA GLY A 201 -38.80 3.30 -8.49
C GLY A 201 -38.25 1.94 -8.94
N ASN A 202 -38.23 0.96 -8.04
CA ASN A 202 -39.37 0.07 -7.84
C ASN A 202 -39.13 -0.85 -6.62
N GLU A 203 -40.16 -1.02 -5.79
CA GLU A 203 -40.11 -1.86 -4.60
C GLU A 203 -40.06 -3.35 -4.97
N GLY A 204 -39.05 -4.06 -4.45
CA GLY A 204 -38.95 -5.52 -4.47
C GLY A 204 -38.28 -6.00 -3.19
N LYS A 205 -39.09 -6.55 -2.29
CA LYS A 205 -38.67 -7.13 -1.00
C LYS A 205 -37.60 -8.19 -1.21
N ASP A 206 -36.46 -8.06 -0.52
CA ASP A 206 -35.85 -9.14 0.28
C ASP A 206 -34.69 -8.61 1.13
N ALA A 207 -34.78 -8.87 2.43
CA ALA A 207 -33.90 -8.35 3.46
C ALA A 207 -32.65 -9.22 3.64
N LYS A 208 -31.44 -8.64 3.48
CA LYS A 208 -30.34 -8.66 4.46
C LYS A 208 -29.09 -7.89 3.98
N SER A 209 -28.66 -6.98 4.87
CA SER A 209 -27.43 -6.18 4.92
C SER A 209 -27.17 -5.14 3.81
N HIS A 210 -28.04 -4.14 3.68
CA HIS A 210 -27.59 -2.84 3.19
C HIS A 210 -26.88 -2.12 4.34
N THR A 211 -25.59 -2.40 4.55
CA THR A 211 -24.77 -1.44 5.30
C THR A 211 -24.45 -0.31 4.33
N PRO A 212 -24.86 0.94 4.61
CA PRO A 212 -24.39 2.06 3.81
C PRO A 212 -22.87 2.09 3.93
N ARG A 213 -22.18 1.92 2.81
CA ARG A 213 -20.72 1.82 2.73
C ARG A 213 -20.11 3.21 2.91
N TYR A 214 -20.19 3.74 4.14
CA TYR A 214 -19.46 4.93 4.53
C TYR A 214 -17.98 4.58 4.59
N THR A 215 -17.15 5.34 3.89
CA THR A 215 -15.70 5.28 4.09
C THR A 215 -15.38 5.64 5.55
N LYS A 216 -14.33 5.03 6.13
CA LYS A 216 -13.95 5.25 7.55
C LYS A 216 -13.76 6.73 7.89
N SER A 217 -13.39 7.55 6.90
CA SER A 217 -13.30 9.01 6.97
C SER A 217 -14.67 9.69 7.06
N GLN A 218 -15.64 9.31 6.23
CA GLN A 218 -17.01 9.83 6.26
C GLN A 218 -17.73 9.49 7.57
N ALA A 219 -17.54 8.28 8.10
CA ALA A 219 -18.10 7.89 9.40
C ALA A 219 -17.58 8.79 10.55
N ARG A 220 -16.29 9.12 10.54
CA ARG A 220 -15.66 10.02 11.54
C ARG A 220 -16.15 11.47 11.42
N GLN A 221 -16.40 11.95 10.19
CA GLN A 221 -16.96 13.28 9.97
C GLN A 221 -18.42 13.39 10.43
N ARG A 222 -19.22 12.34 10.23
CA ARG A 222 -20.61 12.28 10.73
C ARG A 222 -20.68 12.18 12.24
N TYR A 223 -19.76 11.46 12.87
CA TYR A 223 -19.61 11.42 14.33
C TYR A 223 -19.31 12.83 14.90
N LYS A 224 -18.39 13.57 14.28
CA LYS A 224 -18.13 14.97 14.66
C LYS A 224 -19.31 15.91 14.40
N LYS A 225 -20.14 15.62 13.39
CA LYS A 225 -21.34 16.40 13.03
C LYS A 225 -22.63 15.92 13.73
N GLY A 226 -22.54 14.95 14.64
CA GLY A 226 -23.69 14.41 15.39
C GLY A 226 -24.78 13.77 14.53
N LYS A 227 -24.46 13.28 13.32
CA LYS A 227 -25.42 12.70 12.36
C LYS A 227 -25.15 11.20 12.12
N LEU A 228 -25.19 10.42 13.19
CA LEU A 228 -25.21 8.96 13.17
C LEU A 228 -26.52 8.47 13.80
#